data_AF-A0A523J3K9-F1
#
_entry.id   AF-A0A523J3K9-F1
#
_cell.length_a   1.000
_cell.length_b   1.000
_cell.length_c   1.000
_cell.angle_alpha   90.00
_cell.angle_beta   90.00
_cell.angle_gamma   90.00
#
_symmetry.space_group_name_H-M   'P 1'
#
loop_
_entity.id
_entity.type
_entity.pdbx_description
1 polymer ?
#
loop_
_entity_poly.entity_id
_entity_poly.type
_entity_poly.pdbx_seq_one_letter_code
_entity_poly.pdbx_strand_id
1 'polypeptide(L)' 'MGIEPILFLLRHTPFWSVPTFIIAGQFSYIYWLKGYRKIAAILGLLVLISFIVTLFYIWAGGPDNAPHVFLKFIR' A
#
# COMPACT_ATOMS: atom_id res chain seq x y z
N MET A 1 -10.20 -13.50 16.58
CA MET A 1 -9.06 -12.80 15.97
C MET A 1 -9.58 -11.48 15.46
N GLY A 2 -9.39 -10.42 16.27
CA GLY A 2 -9.98 -9.10 16.03
C GLY A 2 -9.19 -8.29 15.02
N ILE A 3 -9.66 -7.09 14.71
CA ILE A 3 -9.15 -6.14 13.70
C ILE A 3 -7.68 -5.69 13.98
N GLU A 4 -7.10 -6.13 15.09
CA GLU A 4 -5.76 -5.77 15.59
C GLU A 4 -4.63 -5.89 14.55
N PRO A 5 -4.52 -6.96 13.73
CA PRO A 5 -3.48 -7.05 12.71
C PRO A 5 -3.63 -5.97 11.63
N ILE A 6 -4.87 -5.59 11.30
CA ILE A 6 -5.17 -4.55 10.32
C ILE A 6 -4.77 -3.18 10.89
N LEU A 7 -5.07 -2.92 12.16
CA LEU A 7 -4.65 -1.68 12.84
C LEU A 7 -3.13 -1.57 12.93
N PHE A 8 -2.44 -2.68 13.22
CA PHE A 8 -0.98 -2.75 13.21
C PHE A 8 -0.41 -2.42 11.82
N LEU A 9 -0.99 -3.02 10.77
CA LEU A 9 -0.57 -2.80 9.38
C LEU A 9 -0.77 -1.35 8.95
N LEU A 10 -1.90 -0.74 9.32
CA LEU A 10 -2.22 0.66 9.04
C LEU A 10 -1.26 1.62 9.75
N ARG A 11 -0.98 1.40 11.04
CA ARG A 11 -0.03 2.21 11.81
C ARG A 11 1.37 2.20 11.18
N HIS A 12 1.79 1.06 10.64
CA HIS A 12 3.10 0.88 10.02
C HIS A 12 3.06 0.98 8.49
N THR A 13 2.08 1.68 7.92
CA THR A 13 1.91 1.81 6.47
C THR A 13 3.19 2.22 5.74
N PRO A 14 3.91 3.30 6.11
CA PRO A 14 5.09 3.73 5.37
C PRO A 14 6.19 2.66 5.32
N PHE A 15 6.30 1.85 6.38
CA PHE A 15 7.34 0.83 6.50
C PHE A 15 7.23 -0.25 5.41
N TRP A 16 6.01 -0.69 5.07
CA TRP A 16 5.82 -1.71 4.05
C TRP A 16 5.41 -1.11 2.70
N SER A 17 4.54 -0.10 2.67
CA SER A 17 4.00 0.44 1.42
C SER A 17 5.05 1.16 0.56
N VAL A 18 5.95 1.94 1.16
CA VAL A 18 6.97 2.69 0.40
C VAL A 18 7.99 1.75 -0.25
N PRO A 19 8.59 0.77 0.47
CA PRO A 19 9.45 -0.23 -0.18
C PRO A 19 8.72 -1.03 -1.25
N THR A 20 7.48 -1.46 -1.01
CA THR A 20 6.68 -2.17 -2.02
C THR A 20 6.47 -1.31 -3.26
N PHE A 21 6.10 -0.04 -3.11
CA PHE A 21 5.92 0.90 -4.22
C PHE A 21 7.18 1.01 -5.09
N ILE A 22 8.34 1.22 -4.47
CA ILE A 22 9.61 1.39 -5.19
C ILE A 22 10.01 0.10 -5.91
N ILE A 23 10.01 -1.03 -5.19
CA ILE A 23 10.48 -2.32 -5.73
C ILE A 23 9.51 -2.82 -6.81
N ALA A 24 8.21 -2.86 -6.51
CA ALA A 24 7.21 -3.33 -7.47
C ALA A 24 7.11 -2.39 -8.68
N GLY A 25 7.32 -1.08 -8.50
CA GLY A 25 7.35 -0.10 -9.58
C GLY A 25 8.50 -0.36 -10.56
N GLN A 26 9.70 -0.55 -10.02
CA GLN A 26 10.88 -0.87 -10.81
C GLN A 26 10.69 -2.16 -11.62
N PHE A 27 10.21 -3.23 -10.98
CA PHE A 27 9.99 -4.50 -11.68
C PHE A 27 8.81 -4.45 -12.64
N SER A 28 7.72 -3.74 -12.30
CA SER A 28 6.57 -3.54 -13.20
C SER A 28 7.04 -2.91 -14.52
N TYR A 29 7.86 -1.87 -14.44
CA TYR A 29 8.44 -1.20 -15.61
C TYR A 29 9.33 -2.14 -16.43
N ILE A 30 10.23 -2.89 -15.80
CA ILE A 30 11.12 -3.84 -16.50
C ILE A 30 10.31 -4.93 -17.21
N TYR A 31 9.34 -5.55 -16.54
CA TYR A 31 8.51 -6.60 -17.14
C TYR A 31 7.59 -6.07 -18.24
N TRP A 32 7.16 -4.81 -18.13
CA TRP A 32 6.40 -4.15 -19.18
C TRP A 32 7.24 -3.98 -20.46
N LEU A 33 8.47 -3.48 -20.34
CA LEU A 33 9.40 -3.35 -21.47
C LEU A 33 9.76 -4.70 -22.11
N LYS A 34 9.87 -5.75 -21.30
CA LYS A 34 10.13 -7.12 -21.79
C LYS A 34 8.91 -7.83 -22.38
N GLY A 35 7.75 -7.17 -22.43
CA GLY A 35 6.52 -7.74 -23.01
C GLY A 35 5.77 -8.72 -22.11
N TYR A 36 6.22 -8.95 -20.87
CA TYR A 36 5.54 -9.79 -19.88
C TYR A 36 4.37 -9.05 -19.23
N ARG A 37 3.35 -8.69 -20.03
CA ARG A 37 2.24 -7.80 -19.66
C ARG A 37 1.49 -8.24 -18.40
N LYS A 38 1.25 -9.54 -18.23
CA LYS A 38 0.53 -10.08 -17.04
C LYS A 38 1.31 -9.82 -15.74
N ILE A 39 2.61 -10.08 -15.74
CA ILE A 39 3.47 -9.86 -14.57
C ILE A 39 3.57 -8.36 -14.28
N ALA A 40 3.79 -7.56 -15.33
CA ALA A 40 3.84 -6.11 -15.21
C ALA A 40 2.55 -5.52 -14.60
N ALA A 41 1.38 -6.02 -15.02
CA ALA A 41 0.08 -5.59 -14.50
C ALA A 41 -0.13 -5.97 -13.02
N ILE A 42 0.25 -7.18 -12.61
CA ILE A 42 0.17 -7.61 -11.20
C ILE A 42 1.04 -6.72 -10.31
N LEU A 43 2.27 -6.46 -10.73
CA LEU A 43 3.17 -5.55 -10.01
C LEU A 43 2.68 -4.11 -10.03
N GLY A 44 2.12 -3.65 -11.16
CA GLY A 44 1.52 -2.33 -11.28
C GLY A 44 0.31 -2.15 -10.36
N LEU A 45 -0.49 -3.20 -10.17
CA LEU A 45 -1.59 -3.19 -9.21
C LEU A 45 -1.07 -3.06 -7.77
N LEU A 46 0.02 -3.77 -7.43
CA LEU A 46 0.66 -3.63 -6.11
C LEU A 46 1.17 -2.21 -5.89
N VAL A 47 1.79 -1.60 -6.89
CA VAL A 47 2.23 -0.19 -6.85
C VAL A 47 1.04 0.73 -6.59
N LEU A 48 -0.06 0.54 -7.30
CA LEU A 48 -1.27 1.35 -7.14
C LEU A 48 -1.85 1.21 -5.72
N ILE A 49 -1.96 -0.02 -5.21
CA ILE A 49 -2.43 -0.28 -3.85
C ILE A 49 -1.52 0.39 -2.83
N SER A 50 -0.20 0.16 -2.92
CA SER A 50 0.77 0.77 -2.02
C SER A 50 0.68 2.29 -2.05
N PHE A 51 0.58 2.89 -3.24
CA PHE A 51 0.44 4.34 -3.40
C PHE A 51 -0.83 4.88 -2.73
N ILE A 52 -1.99 4.26 -2.98
CA ILE A 52 -3.26 4.67 -2.38
C ILE A 52 -3.21 4.57 -0.86
N VAL A 53 -2.66 3.47 -0.32
CA VAL A 53 -2.57 3.28 1.14
C VAL A 53 -1.58 4.28 1.76
N THR A 54 -0.47 4.58 1.10
CA THR A 54 0.45 5.66 1.53
C THR A 54 -0.23 7.03 1.53
N LEU A 55 -0.99 7.37 0.48
CA LEU A 55 -1.74 8.61 0.43
C LEU A 55 -2.79 8.70 1.53
N PHE A 56 -3.55 7.61 1.76
CA PHE A 56 -4.50 7.52 2.87
C PHE A 56 -3.80 7.75 4.22
N TYR A 57 -2.64 7.14 4.44
CA TYR A 57 -1.89 7.31 5.69
C TYR A 57 -1.43 8.75 5.92
N ILE A 58 -0.92 9.41 4.88
CA ILE A 58 -0.51 10.82 4.94
C ILE A 58 -1.72 11.70 5.22
N TRP A 59 -2.82 11.49 4.49
CA TRP A 59 -4.06 12.24 4.67
C TRP A 59 -4.68 12.05 6.05
N ALA A 60 -4.63 10.84 6.59
CA ALA A 60 -5.17 10.52 7.91
C ALA A 60 -4.33 11.10 9.07
N GLY A 61 -3.14 11.65 8.79
CA GLY A 61 -2.32 12.31 9.80
C GLY A 61 -1.38 11.39 10.59
N GLY A 62 -0.93 10.29 9.97
CA GLY A 62 0.17 9.48 10.51
C GLY A 62 -0.25 8.26 11.37
N PRO A 63 0.66 7.73 12.19
CA PRO A 63 0.57 6.38 12.77
C PRO A 63 -0.53 6.21 13.81
N ASP A 64 -0.84 7.27 14.56
CA ASP A 64 -1.86 7.22 15.62
C ASP A 64 -3.26 7.46 15.05
N ASN A 65 -3.39 8.38 14.11
CA ASN A 65 -4.69 8.77 13.55
C ASN A 65 -5.19 7.83 12.44
N ALA A 66 -4.31 7.25 11.63
CA ALA A 66 -4.72 6.37 10.53
C ALA A 66 -5.59 5.18 10.97
N PRO A 67 -5.27 4.44 12.05
CA PRO A 67 -6.13 3.39 12.58
C PRO A 67 -7.48 3.93 13.09
N HIS A 68 -7.50 5.10 13.74
CA HIS A 68 -8.74 5.70 14.25
C HIS A 68 -9.69 6.13 13.13
N VAL A 69 -9.16 6.76 12.07
CA VAL A 69 -9.92 7.14 10.88
C VAL A 69 -10.50 5.90 10.21
N PHE A 70 -9.73 4.83 10.10
CA PHE A 70 -10.19 3.56 9.53
C PHE A 70 -11.31 2.92 10.36
N LEU A 71 -11.17 2.88 11.70
CA LEU A 71 -12.21 2.37 12.59
C LEU A 71 -13.50 3.19 12.51
N LYS A 72 -13.41 4.51 12.36
CA LYS A 72 -14.56 5.39 12.15
C LYS A 72 -15.25 5.14 10.81
N PHE A 73 -14.53 4.66 9.80
CA PHE A 73 -15.09 4.36 8.49
C PHE A 73 -15.84 3.02 8.47
N ILE A 74 -15.42 2.07 9.31
CA ILE A 74 -16.01 0.72 9.40
C ILE A 74 -17.19 0.65 10.38
N ARG A 75 -17.18 1.48 11.41
CA ARG A 75 -18.27 1.60 12.39
C ARG A 75 -19.40 2.46 11.84
#